data_AF-A0A925BAS6-F1
#
_entry.id   AF-A0A925BAS6-F1
#
_cell.length_a   1.000
_cell.length_b   1.000
_cell.length_c   1.000
_cell.angle_alpha   90.00
_cell.angle_beta   90.00
_cell.angle_gamma   90.00
#
_symmetry.space_group_name_H-M   'P 1'
#
loop_
_entity.id
_entity.type
_entity.pdbx_description
1 polymer ?
#
loop_
_entity_poly.entity_id
_entity_poly.type
_entity_poly.pdbx_seq_one_letter_code
_entity_poly.pdbx_strand_id
1 'polypeptide(L)'
;MIRGAARRALTALMSPGLARMRRRQHDLVALVGQLHAARVRALPDRSPLAAAEFKAFSQWGEDGILQYLVDKVPLSTRWFVEFGVEDYFEANTRFLLVNDNWAGMVLDGSESNIAAIRRDELSWRHQLDARHCFVTRDNIDGLIRSAAPDEDIGLLSVDIDGNDYWVWQAIRSVRPRIVVVEYNSVFGPELEVTIPYLEDFQRLQAHHSTLYWGASLAALCRLAAAKGYDFVGSNSAGNNAFFVRSDLSQRLRKLSPAEGYVESRFRESKSPSGELTFAGGIDRIRLIAHLPVVDVSSDRTAPLGELLK
;
A
#
# COMPACT_ATOMS: atom_id res chain seq x y z
N MET A 1 -21.49 13.74 -42.23
CA MET A 1 -21.40 14.81 -41.21
C MET A 1 -22.32 14.61 -40.00
N ILE A 2 -23.55 14.13 -40.15
CA ILE A 2 -24.56 14.05 -39.07
C ILE A 2 -24.24 12.99 -37.97
N ARG A 3 -23.60 11.87 -38.31
CA ARG A 3 -23.23 10.81 -37.34
C ARG A 3 -22.14 11.23 -36.32
N GLY A 4 -21.28 12.18 -36.68
CA GLY A 4 -20.22 12.69 -35.79
C GLY A 4 -20.71 13.71 -34.75
N ALA A 5 -21.76 14.46 -35.08
CA ALA A 5 -22.39 15.40 -34.15
C ALA A 5 -23.22 14.65 -33.08
N ALA A 6 -23.97 13.62 -33.48
CA ALA A 6 -24.74 12.79 -32.55
C ALA A 6 -23.84 12.04 -31.56
N ARG A 7 -22.70 11.49 -32.00
CA ARG A 7 -21.75 10.79 -31.11
C ARG A 7 -21.09 11.75 -30.11
N ARG A 8 -20.70 12.94 -30.55
CA ARG A 8 -20.16 13.99 -29.65
C ARG A 8 -21.20 14.52 -28.65
N ALA A 9 -22.45 14.70 -29.08
CA ALA A 9 -23.55 15.06 -28.21
C ALA A 9 -23.86 13.95 -27.20
N LEU A 10 -23.83 12.67 -27.60
CA LEU A 10 -24.02 11.53 -26.71
C LEU A 10 -22.90 11.43 -25.67
N THR A 11 -21.63 11.59 -26.08
CA THR A 11 -20.49 11.61 -25.16
C THR A 11 -20.55 12.81 -24.19
N ALA A 12 -20.97 13.98 -24.67
CA ALA A 12 -21.13 15.19 -23.86
C ALA A 12 -22.34 15.14 -22.91
N LEU A 13 -23.42 14.43 -23.26
CA LEU A 13 -24.60 14.22 -22.41
C LEU A 13 -24.40 13.07 -21.41
N MET A 14 -23.67 12.02 -21.80
CA MET A 14 -23.37 10.88 -20.93
C MET A 14 -22.31 11.22 -19.88
N SER A 15 -21.33 12.09 -20.19
CA SER A 15 -20.24 12.41 -19.26
C SER A 15 -20.71 13.03 -17.92
N PRO A 16 -21.61 14.05 -17.88
CA PRO A 16 -22.14 14.59 -16.63
C PRO A 16 -23.02 13.59 -15.87
N GLY A 17 -23.77 12.75 -16.58
CA GLY A 17 -24.60 11.69 -15.99
C GLY A 17 -23.75 10.61 -15.31
N LEU A 18 -22.72 10.12 -16.01
CA LEU A 18 -21.75 9.16 -15.49
C LEU A 18 -20.97 9.73 -14.30
N ALA A 19 -20.54 10.99 -14.37
CA ALA A 19 -19.88 11.66 -13.25
C ALA A 19 -20.79 11.76 -12.01
N ARG A 20 -22.09 12.06 -12.20
CA ARG A 20 -23.07 12.10 -11.11
C ARG A 20 -23.33 10.72 -10.52
N MET A 21 -23.40 9.69 -11.36
CA MET A 21 -23.55 8.31 -10.92
C MET A 21 -22.33 7.84 -10.12
N ARG A 22 -21.12 8.13 -10.60
CA ARG A 22 -19.87 7.83 -9.89
C ARG A 22 -19.81 8.50 -8.52
N ARG A 23 -20.18 9.78 -8.42
CA ARG A 23 -20.30 10.49 -7.13
C ARG A 23 -21.26 9.81 -6.17
N ARG A 24 -22.48 9.48 -6.63
CA ARG A 24 -23.45 8.77 -5.79
C ARG A 24 -22.95 7.39 -5.35
N GLN A 25 -22.22 6.69 -6.22
CA GLN A 25 -21.59 5.42 -5.86
C GLN A 25 -20.55 5.63 -4.75
N HIS A 26 -19.70 6.65 -4.85
CA HIS A 26 -18.74 6.97 -3.79
C HIS A 26 -19.43 7.34 -2.47
N ASP A 27 -20.49 8.14 -2.51
CA ASP A 27 -21.26 8.50 -1.32
C ASP A 27 -21.86 7.25 -0.63
N LEU A 28 -22.39 6.31 -1.42
CA LEU A 28 -22.92 5.03 -0.92
C LEU A 28 -21.82 4.15 -0.32
N VAL A 29 -20.67 4.06 -1.00
CA VAL A 29 -19.50 3.32 -0.50
C VAL A 29 -19.01 3.91 0.82
N ALA A 30 -18.90 5.24 0.92
CA ALA A 30 -18.51 5.92 2.16
C ALA A 30 -19.51 5.67 3.30
N LEU A 31 -20.82 5.72 3.01
CA LEU A 31 -21.87 5.46 4.01
C LEU A 31 -21.84 4.00 4.51
N VAL A 32 -21.66 3.03 3.63
CA VAL A 32 -21.50 1.62 4.02
C VAL A 32 -20.21 1.43 4.82
N GLY A 33 -19.12 2.05 4.39
CA GLY A 33 -17.86 2.08 5.11
C GLY A 33 -18.01 2.64 6.53
N GLN A 34 -18.80 3.70 6.73
CA GLN A 34 -19.09 4.26 8.06
C GLN A 34 -19.76 3.26 9.00
N LEU A 35 -20.71 2.47 8.51
CA LEU A 35 -21.37 1.43 9.29
C LEU A 35 -20.37 0.34 9.72
N HIS A 36 -19.49 -0.08 8.80
CA HIS A 36 -18.44 -1.05 9.12
C HIS A 36 -17.38 -0.46 10.05
N ALA A 37 -17.01 0.81 9.90
CA ALA A 37 -16.08 1.50 10.80
C ALA A 37 -16.62 1.53 12.24
N ALA A 38 -17.92 1.81 12.42
CA ALA A 38 -18.55 1.75 13.74
C ALA A 38 -18.49 0.34 14.36
N ARG A 39 -18.73 -0.72 13.56
CA ARG A 39 -18.55 -2.12 13.98
C ARG A 39 -17.11 -2.41 14.39
N VAL A 40 -16.15 -1.94 13.60
CA VAL A 40 -14.72 -2.18 13.82
C VAL A 40 -14.21 -1.50 15.09
N ARG A 41 -14.65 -0.27 15.38
CA ARG A 41 -14.30 0.43 16.64
C ARG A 41 -14.77 -0.33 17.89
N ALA A 42 -15.89 -1.05 17.78
CA ALA A 42 -16.41 -1.90 18.85
C ALA A 42 -15.62 -3.20 19.06
N LEU A 43 -14.67 -3.53 18.17
CA LEU A 43 -13.82 -4.71 18.37
C LEU A 43 -12.95 -4.53 19.63
N PRO A 44 -12.81 -5.58 20.46
CA PRO A 44 -11.93 -5.54 21.62
C PRO A 44 -10.47 -5.25 21.25
N ASP A 45 -9.72 -4.76 22.23
CA ASP A 45 -8.27 -4.70 22.16
C ASP A 45 -7.70 -6.10 21.85
N ARG A 46 -6.61 -6.15 21.10
CA ARG A 46 -5.92 -7.39 20.68
C ARG A 46 -6.76 -8.34 19.79
N SER A 47 -7.84 -7.84 19.19
CA SER A 47 -8.55 -8.58 18.14
C SER A 47 -7.62 -8.84 16.95
N PRO A 48 -7.75 -9.99 16.27
CA PRO A 48 -6.99 -10.25 15.05
C PRO A 48 -7.40 -9.27 13.94
N LEU A 49 -6.44 -8.80 13.15
CA LEU A 49 -6.70 -7.82 12.08
C LEU A 49 -7.73 -8.30 11.06
N ALA A 50 -7.75 -9.61 10.74
CA ALA A 50 -8.75 -10.21 9.85
C ALA A 50 -10.20 -9.99 10.31
N ALA A 51 -10.46 -9.81 11.62
CA ALA A 51 -11.81 -9.50 12.12
C ALA A 51 -12.24 -8.06 11.79
N ALA A 52 -11.27 -7.17 11.60
CA ALA A 52 -11.50 -5.76 11.31
C ALA A 52 -11.73 -5.48 9.82
N GLU A 53 -11.31 -6.37 8.93
CA GLU A 53 -11.33 -6.14 7.48
C GLU A 53 -12.71 -5.75 6.93
N PHE A 54 -12.70 -4.69 6.12
CA PHE A 54 -13.72 -4.34 5.15
C PHE A 54 -13.08 -3.50 4.06
N LYS A 55 -13.71 -3.45 2.88
CA LYS A 55 -13.30 -2.63 1.74
C LYS A 55 -14.29 -1.50 1.51
N ALA A 56 -13.79 -0.28 1.40
CA ALA A 56 -14.49 0.88 0.86
C ALA A 56 -13.72 1.44 -0.35
N PHE A 57 -12.48 1.89 -0.13
CA PHE A 57 -11.61 2.49 -1.13
C PHE A 57 -10.22 1.85 -1.23
N SER A 58 -9.79 1.00 -0.30
CA SER A 58 -8.52 0.27 -0.44
C SER A 58 -8.65 -0.92 -1.40
N GLN A 59 -7.53 -1.56 -1.76
CA GLN A 59 -7.54 -2.70 -2.67
C GLN A 59 -8.22 -3.94 -2.08
N TRP A 60 -8.01 -4.20 -0.79
CA TRP A 60 -8.58 -5.31 -0.05
C TRP A 60 -9.25 -4.82 1.25
N GLY A 61 -8.94 -5.46 2.38
CA GLY A 61 -9.54 -5.17 3.69
C GLY A 61 -8.86 -4.06 4.49
N GLU A 62 -7.92 -3.32 3.90
CA GLU A 62 -7.08 -2.35 4.60
C GLU A 62 -7.87 -1.22 5.23
N ASP A 63 -8.96 -0.74 4.61
CA ASP A 63 -9.79 0.31 5.22
C ASP A 63 -10.27 -0.08 6.63
N GLY A 64 -10.72 -1.33 6.78
CA GLY A 64 -11.15 -1.85 8.07
C GLY A 64 -10.01 -2.06 9.06
N ILE A 65 -8.87 -2.57 8.59
CA ILE A 65 -7.68 -2.71 9.42
C ILE A 65 -7.21 -1.34 9.92
N LEU A 66 -7.14 -0.34 9.04
CA LEU A 66 -6.73 1.01 9.38
C LEU A 66 -7.73 1.66 10.34
N GLN A 67 -9.04 1.51 10.15
CA GLN A 67 -10.04 1.98 11.12
C GLN A 67 -9.84 1.36 12.51
N TYR A 68 -9.47 0.08 12.58
CA TYR A 68 -9.14 -0.57 13.84
C TYR A 68 -7.88 0.04 14.46
N LEU A 69 -6.81 0.18 13.68
CA LEU A 69 -5.54 0.69 14.18
C LEU A 69 -5.65 2.15 14.65
N VAL A 70 -6.33 3.03 13.92
CA VAL A 70 -6.50 4.44 14.33
C VAL A 70 -7.38 4.61 15.58
N ASP A 71 -8.21 3.63 15.93
CA ASP A 71 -8.97 3.59 17.18
C ASP A 71 -8.13 3.08 18.36
N LYS A 72 -7.25 2.10 18.11
CA LYS A 72 -6.43 1.47 19.16
C LYS A 72 -5.14 2.22 19.45
N VAL A 73 -4.58 2.91 18.45
CA VAL A 73 -3.34 3.67 18.55
C VAL A 73 -3.69 5.11 18.87
N PRO A 74 -3.20 5.68 19.99
CA PRO A 74 -3.34 7.11 20.25
C PRO A 74 -2.74 7.89 19.08
N LEU A 75 -3.41 8.93 18.59
CA LEU A 75 -2.91 9.77 17.50
C LEU A 75 -2.72 11.21 17.99
N SER A 76 -1.55 11.81 17.72
CA SER A 76 -1.32 13.27 17.88
C SER A 76 -1.82 14.03 16.66
N THR A 77 -1.64 13.45 15.48
CA THR A 77 -1.91 14.09 14.19
C THR A 77 -2.67 13.13 13.28
N ARG A 78 -3.75 13.60 12.65
CA ARG A 78 -4.47 12.89 11.58
C ARG A 78 -3.91 13.28 10.23
N TRP A 79 -2.64 12.95 10.03
CA TRP A 79 -1.91 13.24 8.80
C TRP A 79 -1.24 11.97 8.27
N PHE A 80 -1.34 11.73 6.97
CA PHE A 80 -0.76 10.55 6.32
C PHE A 80 0.20 10.89 5.18
N VAL A 81 1.09 9.96 4.87
CA VAL A 81 1.79 9.87 3.59
C VAL A 81 1.45 8.54 2.95
N GLU A 82 1.14 8.56 1.66
CA GLU A 82 1.06 7.36 0.83
C GLU A 82 1.75 7.64 -0.51
N PHE A 83 2.42 6.64 -1.07
CA PHE A 83 3.07 6.79 -2.37
C PHE A 83 2.92 5.51 -3.19
N GLY A 84 2.85 5.67 -4.51
CA GLY A 84 2.35 4.66 -5.48
C GLY A 84 0.82 4.57 -5.51
N VAL A 85 0.15 5.73 -5.45
CA VAL A 85 -1.32 5.81 -5.30
C VAL A 85 -2.10 5.66 -6.60
N GLU A 86 -1.44 5.55 -7.74
CA GLU A 86 -2.05 5.69 -9.05
C GLU A 86 -2.94 6.96 -9.12
N ASP A 87 -4.16 6.86 -9.64
CA ASP A 87 -5.13 7.97 -9.69
C ASP A 87 -5.85 8.22 -8.35
N TYR A 88 -5.41 7.57 -7.27
CA TYR A 88 -6.01 7.60 -5.92
C TYR A 88 -7.49 7.19 -5.92
N PHE A 89 -7.94 6.45 -6.93
CA PHE A 89 -9.28 5.87 -6.92
C PHE A 89 -9.36 4.73 -5.90
N GLU A 90 -8.32 3.89 -5.89
CA GLU A 90 -8.11 2.82 -4.93
C GLU A 90 -6.83 3.15 -4.13
N ALA A 91 -6.93 3.30 -2.80
CA ALA A 91 -5.80 3.67 -1.95
C ALA A 91 -6.08 3.39 -0.48
N ASN A 92 -5.03 3.08 0.29
CA ASN A 92 -5.15 2.76 1.72
C ASN A 92 -5.61 3.97 2.55
N THR A 93 -5.24 5.18 2.15
CA THR A 93 -5.55 6.40 2.92
C THR A 93 -6.86 7.07 2.50
N ARG A 94 -7.48 6.66 1.39
CA ARG A 94 -8.65 7.37 0.85
C ARG A 94 -9.85 7.31 1.79
N PHE A 95 -10.12 6.18 2.43
CA PHE A 95 -11.22 6.12 3.39
C PHE A 95 -10.97 7.03 4.60
N LEU A 96 -9.74 7.11 5.12
CA LEU A 96 -9.38 8.03 6.21
C LEU A 96 -9.56 9.51 5.81
N LEU A 97 -9.20 9.86 4.58
CA LEU A 97 -9.39 11.20 4.02
C LEU A 97 -10.88 11.57 3.99
N VAL A 98 -11.72 10.73 3.40
CA VAL A 98 -13.14 11.07 3.15
C VAL A 98 -14.03 10.89 4.38
N ASN A 99 -13.74 9.89 5.21
CA ASN A 99 -14.56 9.51 6.35
C ASN A 99 -14.17 10.25 7.63
N ASP A 100 -12.88 10.28 7.93
CA ASP A 100 -12.34 10.79 9.19
C ASP A 100 -11.71 12.18 9.05
N ASN A 101 -11.80 12.76 7.84
CA ASN A 101 -11.27 14.08 7.49
C ASN A 101 -9.79 14.25 7.85
N TRP A 102 -8.99 13.22 7.55
CA TRP A 102 -7.53 13.29 7.64
C TRP A 102 -6.99 14.25 6.57
N ALA A 103 -5.79 14.76 6.78
CA ALA A 103 -5.01 15.44 5.75
C ALA A 103 -3.85 14.54 5.31
N GLY A 104 -3.22 14.80 4.17
CA GLY A 104 -2.07 14.00 3.79
C GLY A 104 -1.39 14.41 2.50
N MET A 105 -0.27 13.75 2.24
CA MET A 105 0.47 13.82 0.99
C MET A 105 0.35 12.48 0.25
N VAL A 106 0.11 12.56 -1.06
CA VAL A 106 0.13 11.41 -1.96
C VAL A 106 1.12 11.62 -3.10
N LEU A 107 1.91 10.59 -3.41
CA LEU A 107 2.91 10.63 -4.48
C LEU A 107 2.65 9.53 -5.50
N ASP A 108 2.87 9.83 -6.78
CA ASP A 108 2.84 8.82 -7.84
C ASP A 108 3.84 9.15 -8.95
N GLY A 109 4.41 8.12 -9.56
CA GLY A 109 5.38 8.24 -10.65
C GLY A 109 4.77 8.69 -11.98
N SER A 110 3.45 8.66 -12.13
CA SER A 110 2.76 9.05 -13.35
C SER A 110 2.11 10.44 -13.23
N GLU A 111 2.51 11.35 -14.12
CA GLU A 111 1.91 12.68 -14.19
C GLU A 111 0.40 12.63 -14.51
N SER A 112 -0.05 11.67 -15.33
CA SER A 112 -1.47 11.54 -15.67
C SER A 112 -2.32 11.14 -14.47
N ASN A 113 -1.77 10.28 -13.61
CA ASN A 113 -2.39 9.84 -12.37
C ASN A 113 -2.57 11.03 -11.41
N ILE A 114 -1.49 11.78 -11.15
CA ILE A 114 -1.56 12.98 -10.31
C ILE A 114 -2.47 14.06 -10.90
N ALA A 115 -2.48 14.22 -12.22
CA ALA A 115 -3.40 15.14 -12.89
C ALA A 115 -4.87 14.71 -12.71
N ALA A 116 -5.16 13.42 -12.60
CA ALA A 116 -6.50 12.93 -12.28
C ALA A 116 -6.89 13.30 -10.84
N ILE A 117 -6.01 13.07 -9.86
CA ILE A 117 -6.24 13.44 -8.45
C ILE A 117 -6.54 14.94 -8.31
N ARG A 118 -5.70 15.79 -8.94
CA ARG A 118 -5.85 17.25 -8.90
C ARG A 118 -7.15 17.77 -9.52
N ARG A 119 -7.77 16.99 -10.41
CA ARG A 119 -9.07 17.30 -11.04
C ARG A 119 -10.25 16.73 -10.26
N ASP A 120 -10.01 15.80 -9.35
CA ASP A 120 -11.05 15.20 -8.52
C ASP A 120 -11.57 16.23 -7.48
N GLU A 121 -12.82 16.09 -7.06
CA GLU A 121 -13.42 16.96 -6.05
C GLU A 121 -12.76 16.83 -4.68
N LEU A 122 -12.05 15.73 -4.42
CA LEU A 122 -11.24 15.56 -3.22
C LEU A 122 -10.25 16.71 -3.02
N SER A 123 -9.69 17.26 -4.10
CA SER A 123 -8.70 18.33 -4.06
C SER A 123 -9.21 19.64 -3.46
N TRP A 124 -10.52 19.93 -3.56
CA TRP A 124 -11.10 21.13 -2.93
C TRP A 124 -11.81 20.80 -1.61
N ARG A 125 -12.25 19.55 -1.43
CA ARG A 125 -12.97 19.11 -0.21
C ARG A 125 -12.05 18.78 0.96
N HIS A 126 -10.81 18.36 0.67
CA HIS A 126 -9.88 17.88 1.68
C HIS A 126 -8.48 18.48 1.48
N GLN A 127 -7.71 18.52 2.57
CA GLN A 127 -6.30 18.91 2.53
C GLN A 127 -5.45 17.73 2.04
N LEU A 128 -5.41 17.55 0.71
CA LEU A 128 -4.65 16.51 0.03
C LEU A 128 -3.58 17.14 -0.88
N ASP A 129 -2.31 16.90 -0.58
CA ASP A 129 -1.19 17.33 -1.40
C ASP A 129 -0.77 16.20 -2.35
N ALA A 130 -1.17 16.31 -3.62
CA ALA A 130 -0.85 15.33 -4.66
C ALA A 130 0.33 15.79 -5.53
N ARG A 131 1.43 15.03 -5.52
CA ARG A 131 2.67 15.38 -6.23
C ARG A 131 3.13 14.27 -7.18
N HIS A 132 3.53 14.68 -8.38
CA HIS A 132 4.17 13.79 -9.36
C HIS A 132 5.64 13.64 -9.01
N CYS A 133 6.04 12.41 -8.71
CA CYS A 133 7.43 12.07 -8.41
C CYS A 133 7.64 10.56 -8.55
N PHE A 134 8.69 10.16 -9.27
CA PHE A 134 9.23 8.82 -9.14
C PHE A 134 10.00 8.73 -7.82
N VAL A 135 9.49 7.93 -6.88
CA VAL A 135 10.05 7.84 -5.52
C VAL A 135 11.32 7.00 -5.53
N THR A 136 12.39 7.52 -4.93
CA THR A 136 13.67 6.83 -4.79
C THR A 136 14.11 6.87 -3.33
N ARG A 137 15.06 5.99 -2.97
CA ARG A 137 15.69 6.00 -1.64
C ARG A 137 16.28 7.39 -1.31
N ASP A 138 16.81 8.07 -2.32
CA ASP A 138 17.59 9.29 -2.12
C ASP A 138 16.70 10.55 -2.07
N ASN A 139 15.47 10.50 -2.61
CA ASN A 139 14.56 11.65 -2.63
C ASN A 139 13.44 11.61 -1.56
N ILE A 140 13.02 10.42 -1.12
CA ILE A 140 11.77 10.26 -0.35
C ILE A 140 11.76 11.04 0.97
N ASP A 141 12.89 11.03 1.68
CA ASP A 141 12.97 11.68 2.98
C ASP A 141 12.86 13.21 2.86
N GLY A 142 13.43 13.78 1.79
CA GLY A 142 13.31 15.21 1.49
C GLY A 142 11.89 15.60 1.10
N LEU A 143 11.21 14.76 0.30
CA LEU A 143 9.82 14.98 -0.11
C LEU A 143 8.90 15.03 1.10
N ILE A 144 8.99 14.04 2.00
CA ILE A 144 8.18 13.98 3.22
C ILE A 144 8.48 15.19 4.12
N ARG A 145 9.75 15.49 4.38
CA ARG A 145 10.17 16.63 5.20
C ARG A 145 9.62 17.97 4.70
N SER A 146 9.45 18.12 3.38
CA SER A 146 8.91 19.34 2.78
C SER A 146 7.40 19.53 2.93
N ALA A 147 6.66 18.49 3.31
CA ALA A 147 5.21 18.47 3.31
C ALA A 147 4.59 18.13 4.67
N ALA A 148 5.24 17.26 5.45
CA ALA A 148 4.75 16.82 6.74
C ALA A 148 4.66 18.01 7.71
N PRO A 149 3.56 18.13 8.48
CA PRO A 149 3.40 19.22 9.43
C PRO A 149 4.29 19.07 10.68
N ASP A 150 4.72 17.85 10.99
CA ASP A 150 5.52 17.47 12.14
C ASP A 150 6.25 16.14 11.85
N GLU A 151 7.23 15.77 12.67
CA GLU A 151 7.86 14.46 12.66
C GLU A 151 6.86 13.36 13.11
N ASP A 152 5.98 13.64 14.07
CA ASP A 152 4.99 12.67 14.60
C ASP A 152 3.68 12.68 13.79
N ILE A 153 3.67 11.90 12.70
CA ILE A 153 2.50 11.74 11.81
C ILE A 153 1.69 10.48 12.14
N GLY A 154 0.44 10.44 11.69
CA GLY A 154 -0.47 9.33 11.99
C GLY A 154 -0.13 8.06 11.23
N LEU A 155 0.09 8.16 9.92
CA LEU A 155 0.19 7.00 9.02
C LEU A 155 1.22 7.21 7.90
N LEU A 156 1.97 6.15 7.59
CA LEU A 156 2.77 6.02 6.38
C LEU A 156 2.36 4.75 5.65
N SER A 157 2.03 4.84 4.37
CA SER A 157 1.77 3.69 3.49
C SER A 157 2.80 3.65 2.38
N VAL A 158 3.47 2.52 2.21
CA VAL A 158 4.58 2.27 1.29
C VAL A 158 4.17 1.16 0.33
N ASP A 159 3.89 1.53 -0.93
CA ASP A 159 3.43 0.60 -1.96
C ASP A 159 3.88 1.11 -3.33
N ILE A 160 5.09 0.74 -3.76
CA ILE A 160 5.69 1.21 -5.03
C ILE A 160 6.10 0.07 -5.96
N ASP A 161 5.54 -1.13 -5.77
CA ASP A 161 5.77 -2.29 -6.62
C ASP A 161 7.27 -2.62 -6.83
N GLY A 162 8.13 -2.46 -5.82
CA GLY A 162 9.58 -2.57 -6.06
C GLY A 162 10.49 -2.26 -4.89
N ASN A 163 10.97 -1.02 -4.81
CA ASN A 163 12.02 -0.61 -3.87
C ASN A 163 11.49 -0.33 -2.44
N ASP A 164 10.36 -0.91 -2.05
CA ASP A 164 9.61 -0.61 -0.82
C ASP A 164 10.50 -0.65 0.43
N TYR A 165 11.32 -1.70 0.56
CA TYR A 165 12.28 -1.85 1.66
C TYR A 165 13.30 -0.70 1.70
N TRP A 166 13.92 -0.39 0.55
CA TRP A 166 14.97 0.62 0.45
C TRP A 166 14.44 2.03 0.70
N VAL A 167 13.26 2.32 0.17
CA VAL A 167 12.57 3.60 0.36
C VAL A 167 12.17 3.76 1.81
N TRP A 168 11.53 2.77 2.44
CA TRP A 168 11.17 2.85 3.86
C TRP A 168 12.41 2.96 4.77
N GLN A 169 13.49 2.27 4.43
CA GLN A 169 14.76 2.36 5.16
C GLN A 169 15.31 3.79 5.15
N ALA A 170 15.20 4.50 4.02
CA ALA A 170 15.69 5.87 3.86
C ALA A 170 14.89 6.93 4.65
N ILE A 171 13.62 6.69 4.94
CA ILE A 171 12.76 7.67 5.64
C ILE A 171 13.21 7.82 7.10
N ARG A 172 13.57 9.06 7.49
CA ARG A 172 14.07 9.44 8.82
C ARG A 172 13.44 10.72 9.37
N SER A 173 12.88 11.55 8.50
CA SER A 173 12.26 12.85 8.79
C SER A 173 10.95 12.76 9.55
N VAL A 174 10.30 11.60 9.53
CA VAL A 174 9.05 11.35 10.25
C VAL A 174 9.15 10.05 11.04
N ARG A 175 8.34 9.97 12.08
CA ARG A 175 8.17 8.80 12.94
C ARG A 175 6.67 8.44 13.03
N PRO A 176 6.08 7.91 11.93
CA PRO A 176 4.66 7.60 11.86
C PRO A 176 4.21 6.71 13.03
N ARG A 177 2.96 6.85 13.47
CA ARG A 177 2.41 5.99 14.52
C ARG A 177 1.99 4.62 13.97
N ILE A 178 1.52 4.59 12.72
CA ILE A 178 1.17 3.39 11.97
C ILE A 178 1.96 3.39 10.65
N VAL A 179 2.47 2.23 10.25
CA VAL A 179 3.11 2.03 8.94
C VAL A 179 2.46 0.83 8.25
N VAL A 180 2.11 0.99 6.99
CA VAL A 180 1.68 -0.08 6.09
C VAL A 180 2.75 -0.22 5.01
N VAL A 181 3.19 -1.45 4.75
CA VAL A 181 4.17 -1.72 3.68
C VAL A 181 3.73 -2.92 2.89
N GLU A 182 3.78 -2.81 1.57
CA GLU A 182 3.53 -3.94 0.69
C GLU A 182 4.66 -4.99 0.83
N TYR A 183 4.29 -6.26 0.96
CA TYR A 183 5.23 -7.37 0.98
C TYR A 183 4.90 -8.38 -0.10
N ASN A 184 5.95 -8.94 -0.69
CA ASN A 184 5.82 -9.97 -1.69
C ASN A 184 5.76 -11.34 -1.02
N SER A 185 4.55 -11.90 -0.89
CA SER A 185 4.38 -13.22 -0.29
C SER A 185 5.04 -14.34 -1.10
N VAL A 186 5.46 -14.13 -2.35
CA VAL A 186 6.15 -15.15 -3.15
C VAL A 186 7.48 -15.53 -2.51
N PHE A 187 8.12 -14.66 -1.74
CA PHE A 187 9.37 -14.96 -1.03
C PHE A 187 9.20 -15.85 0.20
N GLY A 188 7.95 -16.18 0.57
CA GLY A 188 7.65 -17.06 1.69
C GLY A 188 7.83 -16.41 3.08
N PRO A 189 7.55 -17.18 4.15
CA PRO A 189 7.52 -16.66 5.52
C PRO A 189 8.89 -16.50 6.17
N GLU A 190 9.90 -17.24 5.72
CA GLU A 190 11.17 -17.41 6.44
C GLU A 190 12.31 -16.52 5.92
N LEU A 191 12.34 -16.24 4.61
CA LEU A 191 13.47 -15.52 4.02
C LEU A 191 13.45 -14.06 4.44
N GLU A 192 14.58 -13.50 4.88
CA GLU A 192 14.78 -12.06 5.09
C GLU A 192 15.39 -11.45 3.82
N VAL A 193 14.60 -11.33 2.74
CA VAL A 193 15.10 -10.90 1.42
C VAL A 193 14.33 -9.72 0.83
N THR A 194 15.01 -8.94 0.00
CA THR A 194 14.41 -7.92 -0.88
C THR A 194 15.11 -7.93 -2.24
N ILE A 195 14.47 -7.38 -3.27
CA ILE A 195 15.15 -7.17 -4.55
C ILE A 195 16.36 -6.22 -4.38
N PRO A 196 17.44 -6.36 -5.19
CA PRO A 196 18.50 -5.37 -5.22
C PRO A 196 17.97 -4.00 -5.60
N TYR A 197 18.50 -2.96 -4.94
CA TYR A 197 18.10 -1.59 -5.24
C TYR A 197 18.52 -1.21 -6.68
N LEU A 198 17.55 -0.78 -7.47
CA LEU A 198 17.75 -0.13 -8.76
C LEU A 198 16.89 1.12 -8.79
N GLU A 199 17.48 2.30 -9.01
CA GLU A 199 16.78 3.58 -8.87
C GLU A 199 15.54 3.68 -9.75
N ASP A 200 15.61 3.17 -10.98
CA ASP A 200 14.56 3.18 -12.00
C ASP A 200 13.80 1.86 -12.12
N PHE A 201 13.79 1.05 -11.05
CA PHE A 201 13.14 -0.26 -11.04
C PHE A 201 11.67 -0.17 -11.48
N GLN A 202 11.30 -1.01 -12.44
CA GLN A 202 9.91 -1.16 -12.89
C GLN A 202 9.52 -2.63 -12.95
N ARG A 203 8.59 -3.03 -12.09
CA ARG A 203 8.09 -4.40 -11.93
C ARG A 203 7.75 -5.10 -13.24
N LEU A 204 7.06 -4.39 -14.14
CA LEU A 204 6.60 -4.93 -15.43
C LEU A 204 7.75 -5.19 -16.42
N GLN A 205 8.90 -4.52 -16.23
CA GLN A 205 10.09 -4.69 -17.07
C GLN A 205 11.09 -5.67 -16.45
N ALA A 206 11.13 -5.74 -15.11
CA ALA A 206 12.11 -6.54 -14.37
C ALA A 206 12.00 -8.04 -14.66
N HIS A 207 10.78 -8.56 -14.79
CA HIS A 207 10.57 -9.95 -15.22
C HIS A 207 9.17 -10.13 -15.81
N HIS A 208 9.06 -10.91 -16.89
CA HIS A 208 7.78 -11.15 -17.60
C HIS A 208 6.67 -11.68 -16.70
N SER A 209 7.01 -12.44 -15.64
CA SER A 209 6.02 -12.99 -14.73
C SER A 209 5.35 -11.95 -13.83
N THR A 210 5.89 -10.74 -13.73
CA THR A 210 5.45 -9.68 -12.80
C THR A 210 5.48 -10.07 -11.32
N LEU A 211 6.16 -11.17 -10.95
CA LEU A 211 6.26 -11.68 -9.57
C LEU A 211 7.51 -11.23 -8.82
N TYR A 212 8.46 -10.59 -9.51
CA TYR A 212 9.74 -10.18 -8.94
C TYR A 212 9.72 -8.68 -8.60
N TRP A 213 9.55 -8.38 -7.32
CA TRP A 213 9.42 -7.02 -6.77
C TRP A 213 9.47 -7.09 -5.24
N GLY A 214 9.67 -5.93 -4.59
CA GLY A 214 9.41 -5.76 -3.16
C GLY A 214 10.37 -6.48 -2.22
N ALA A 215 9.84 -6.80 -1.04
CA ALA A 215 10.54 -7.50 0.02
C ALA A 215 9.68 -8.57 0.65
N SER A 216 10.32 -9.53 1.33
CA SER A 216 9.63 -10.52 2.14
C SER A 216 9.09 -9.88 3.42
N LEU A 217 8.07 -10.51 4.02
CA LEU A 217 7.54 -10.06 5.31
C LEU A 217 8.63 -10.04 6.40
N ALA A 218 9.48 -11.06 6.45
CA ALA A 218 10.53 -11.14 7.47
C ALA A 218 11.57 -10.01 7.32
N ALA A 219 11.93 -9.63 6.08
CA ALA A 219 12.81 -8.49 5.85
C ALA A 219 12.19 -7.17 6.35
N LEU A 220 10.89 -6.97 6.08
CA LEU A 220 10.17 -5.79 6.56
C LEU A 220 10.04 -5.78 8.08
N CYS A 221 9.77 -6.91 8.73
CA CYS A 221 9.75 -7.03 10.19
C CYS A 221 11.12 -6.71 10.81
N ARG A 222 12.23 -7.15 10.20
CA ARG A 222 13.58 -6.79 10.63
C ARG A 222 13.80 -5.27 10.58
N LEU A 223 13.41 -4.64 9.47
CA LEU A 223 13.51 -3.19 9.29
C LEU A 223 12.61 -2.44 10.28
N ALA A 224 11.38 -2.90 10.49
CA ALA A 224 10.43 -2.36 11.45
C ALA A 224 11.04 -2.34 12.87
N ALA A 225 11.60 -3.47 13.31
CA ALA A 225 12.24 -3.58 14.61
C ALA A 225 13.42 -2.60 14.77
N ALA A 226 14.27 -2.49 13.75
CA ALA A 226 15.38 -1.52 13.74
C ALA A 226 14.91 -0.06 13.81
N LYS A 227 13.70 0.23 13.30
CA LYS A 227 13.07 1.55 13.31
C LYS A 227 12.17 1.79 14.54
N GLY A 228 12.02 0.82 15.45
CA GLY A 228 11.21 0.95 16.67
C GLY A 228 9.70 0.73 16.45
N TYR A 229 9.36 -0.24 15.60
CA TYR A 229 7.99 -0.65 15.30
C TYR A 229 7.76 -2.13 15.62
N ASP A 230 6.55 -2.44 16.08
CA ASP A 230 6.06 -3.79 16.27
C ASP A 230 5.18 -4.21 15.09
N PHE A 231 5.36 -5.43 14.61
CA PHE A 231 4.48 -6.05 13.63
C PHE A 231 3.17 -6.51 14.30
N VAL A 232 2.03 -6.08 13.74
CA VAL A 232 0.69 -6.36 14.30
C VAL A 232 -0.19 -7.24 13.41
N GLY A 233 0.27 -7.54 12.19
CA GLY A 233 -0.34 -8.51 11.29
C GLY A 233 -0.38 -8.06 9.84
N SER A 234 -0.96 -8.91 8.99
CA SER A 234 -1.13 -8.67 7.56
C SER A 234 -2.60 -8.69 7.18
N ASN A 235 -2.96 -8.13 6.04
CA ASN A 235 -4.28 -8.32 5.46
C ASN A 235 -4.47 -9.78 4.98
N SER A 236 -5.72 -10.22 4.89
CA SER A 236 -6.06 -11.58 4.46
C SER A 236 -5.78 -11.86 2.99
N ALA A 237 -5.56 -10.81 2.18
CA ALA A 237 -5.13 -10.95 0.79
C ALA A 237 -3.63 -11.27 0.66
N GLY A 238 -2.84 -10.99 1.69
CA GLY A 238 -1.43 -11.37 1.77
C GLY A 238 -0.48 -10.48 0.98
N ASN A 239 -0.78 -9.18 0.87
CA ASN A 239 0.11 -8.20 0.25
C ASN A 239 0.45 -7.01 1.15
N ASN A 240 -0.31 -6.69 2.20
CA ASN A 240 -0.01 -5.55 3.07
C ASN A 240 0.32 -5.99 4.51
N ALA A 241 1.46 -5.52 5.02
CA ALA A 241 1.91 -5.72 6.39
C ALA A 241 1.72 -4.45 7.22
N PHE A 242 1.25 -4.60 8.46
CA PHE A 242 0.92 -3.49 9.34
C PHE A 242 1.86 -3.46 10.54
N PHE A 243 2.45 -2.30 10.77
CA PHE A 243 3.38 -2.03 11.85
C PHE A 243 2.90 -0.84 12.68
N VAL A 244 3.09 -0.90 13.99
CA VAL A 244 2.73 0.18 14.92
C VAL A 244 3.93 0.53 15.77
N ARG A 245 4.16 1.82 15.99
CA ARG A 245 5.27 2.30 16.80
C ARG A 245 5.26 1.62 18.17
N SER A 246 6.40 1.06 18.60
CA SER A 246 6.42 0.12 19.74
C SER A 246 5.95 0.74 21.07
N ASP A 247 6.06 2.06 21.21
CA ASP A 247 5.57 2.82 22.37
C ASP A 247 4.05 3.03 22.37
N LEU A 248 3.33 2.66 21.30
CA LEU A 248 1.89 2.87 21.13
C LEU A 248 1.09 1.59 20.84
N SER A 249 1.74 0.43 20.83
CA SER A 249 1.17 -0.85 20.40
C SER A 249 0.52 -1.69 21.52
N GLN A 250 0.37 -1.16 22.74
CA GLN A 250 0.00 -1.94 23.93
C GLN A 250 -1.39 -2.61 23.83
N ARG A 251 -2.31 -1.97 23.10
CA ARG A 251 -3.69 -2.41 22.86
C ARG A 251 -3.81 -3.40 21.70
N LEU A 252 -2.70 -3.72 21.03
CA LEU A 252 -2.66 -4.56 19.84
C LEU A 252 -2.00 -5.91 20.13
N ARG A 253 -2.37 -6.91 19.33
CA ARG A 253 -1.64 -8.18 19.28
C ARG A 253 -0.36 -7.94 18.47
N LYS A 254 0.77 -8.36 19.02
CA LYS A 254 2.07 -8.38 18.31
C LYS A 254 2.30 -9.78 17.78
N LEU A 255 2.86 -9.89 16.58
CA LEU A 255 3.09 -11.16 15.91
C LEU A 255 4.55 -11.27 15.48
N SER A 256 5.05 -12.49 15.43
CA SER A 256 6.25 -12.81 14.65
C SER A 256 5.93 -12.82 13.15
N PRO A 257 6.94 -12.73 12.26
CA PRO A 257 6.72 -12.87 10.81
C PRO A 257 6.00 -14.17 10.45
N ALA A 258 6.36 -15.30 11.09
CA ALA A 258 5.75 -16.59 10.81
C ALA A 258 4.27 -16.65 11.21
N GLU A 259 3.88 -16.01 12.33
CA GLU A 259 2.49 -15.99 12.79
C GLU A 259 1.59 -15.05 11.96
N GLY A 260 2.14 -13.95 11.45
CA GLY A 260 1.38 -12.96 10.68
C GLY A 260 1.56 -13.07 9.15
N TYR A 261 2.34 -14.03 8.67
CA TYR A 261 2.49 -14.30 7.26
C TYR A 261 1.20 -14.83 6.66
N VAL A 262 0.78 -14.20 5.56
CA VAL A 262 -0.34 -14.67 4.74
C VAL A 262 0.19 -14.86 3.32
N GLU A 263 0.04 -16.07 2.78
CA GLU A 263 0.33 -16.31 1.37
C GLU A 263 -0.80 -15.73 0.51
N SER A 264 -0.45 -14.85 -0.42
CA SER A 264 -1.41 -14.31 -1.36
C SER A 264 -2.01 -15.38 -2.26
N ARG A 265 -3.30 -15.23 -2.58
CA ARG A 265 -4.06 -16.14 -3.45
C ARG A 265 -4.34 -15.58 -4.84
N PHE A 266 -4.05 -14.30 -5.09
CA PHE A 266 -4.15 -13.73 -6.42
C PHE A 266 -3.11 -14.36 -7.35
N ARG A 267 -3.51 -14.57 -8.62
CA ARG A 267 -2.77 -15.33 -9.62
C ARG A 267 -2.51 -14.45 -10.83
N GLU A 268 -1.67 -13.44 -10.62
CA GLU A 268 -1.41 -12.34 -11.56
C GLU A 268 -0.25 -12.59 -12.53
N SER A 269 0.42 -13.74 -12.39
CA SER A 269 1.61 -14.02 -13.18
C SER A 269 1.32 -14.03 -14.68
N LYS A 270 2.26 -13.52 -15.46
CA LYS A 270 2.15 -13.47 -16.93
C LYS A 270 3.18 -14.34 -17.64
N SER A 271 2.86 -14.71 -18.87
CA SER A 271 3.78 -15.34 -19.82
C SER A 271 4.68 -14.26 -20.46
N PRO A 272 5.73 -14.65 -21.20
CA PRO A 272 6.49 -13.70 -22.03
C PRO A 272 5.64 -12.96 -23.07
N SER A 273 4.49 -13.49 -23.48
CA SER A 273 3.53 -12.82 -24.37
C SER A 273 2.56 -11.89 -23.64
N GLY A 274 2.62 -11.79 -22.31
CA GLY A 274 1.77 -10.92 -21.49
C GLY A 274 0.43 -11.53 -21.07
N GLU A 275 0.16 -12.80 -21.39
CA GLU A 275 -1.06 -13.51 -21.01
C GLU A 275 -0.98 -14.04 -19.58
N LEU A 276 -2.10 -14.04 -18.85
CA LEU A 276 -2.14 -14.62 -17.51
C LEU A 276 -1.87 -16.12 -17.55
N THR A 277 -0.85 -16.56 -16.80
CA THR A 277 -0.51 -17.99 -16.63
C THR A 277 -1.17 -18.58 -15.39
N PHE A 278 -1.65 -17.71 -14.49
CA PHE A 278 -2.23 -18.06 -13.22
C PHE A 278 -1.32 -18.98 -12.37
N ALA A 279 0.00 -18.79 -12.33
CA ALA A 279 0.86 -19.56 -11.43
C ALA A 279 0.42 -19.34 -9.96
N GLY A 280 0.42 -20.41 -9.16
CA GLY A 280 0.01 -20.39 -7.76
C GLY A 280 0.94 -21.25 -6.89
N GLY A 281 0.92 -21.01 -5.58
CA GLY A 281 1.76 -21.75 -4.64
C GLY A 281 3.24 -21.74 -5.03
N ILE A 282 3.87 -22.92 -4.96
CA ILE A 282 5.30 -23.12 -5.24
C ILE A 282 5.69 -22.79 -6.69
N ASP A 283 4.76 -22.80 -7.65
CA ASP A 283 5.12 -22.50 -9.04
C ASP A 283 5.47 -21.01 -9.23
N ARG A 284 4.95 -20.13 -8.38
CA ARG A 284 5.29 -18.70 -8.40
C ARG A 284 6.75 -18.46 -8.09
N ILE A 285 7.26 -19.09 -7.03
CA ILE A 285 8.66 -18.90 -6.61
C ILE A 285 9.64 -19.55 -7.60
N ARG A 286 9.25 -20.68 -8.21
CA ARG A 286 10.04 -21.33 -9.26
C ARG A 286 10.29 -20.43 -10.48
N LEU A 287 9.30 -19.63 -10.87
CA LEU A 287 9.42 -18.71 -12.00
C LEU A 287 10.51 -17.65 -11.80
N ILE A 288 10.79 -17.27 -10.56
CA ILE A 288 11.72 -16.19 -10.20
C ILE A 288 12.94 -16.68 -9.41
N ALA A 289 13.10 -17.99 -9.21
CA ALA A 289 14.17 -18.57 -8.40
C ALA A 289 15.58 -18.22 -8.91
N HIS A 290 15.74 -17.96 -10.21
CA HIS A 290 17.02 -17.59 -10.81
C HIS A 290 17.36 -16.09 -10.67
N LEU A 291 16.42 -15.26 -10.22
CA LEU A 291 16.61 -13.82 -10.10
C LEU A 291 17.35 -13.47 -8.79
N PRO A 292 18.21 -12.44 -8.81
CA PRO A 292 18.99 -12.05 -7.65
C PRO A 292 18.11 -11.46 -6.56
N VAL A 293 18.42 -11.71 -5.29
CA VAL A 293 17.82 -11.03 -4.14
C VAL A 293 18.93 -10.70 -3.14
N VAL A 294 18.70 -9.67 -2.32
CA VAL A 294 19.57 -9.29 -1.21
C VAL A 294 19.02 -9.90 0.07
N ASP A 295 19.81 -10.75 0.72
CA ASP A 295 19.57 -11.18 2.10
C ASP A 295 19.96 -10.05 3.05
N VAL A 296 18.96 -9.39 3.65
CA VAL A 296 19.16 -8.21 4.50
C VAL A 296 19.76 -8.53 5.86
N SER A 297 19.88 -9.81 6.21
CA SER A 297 20.55 -10.25 7.43
C SER A 297 22.08 -10.31 7.27
N SER A 298 22.54 -10.60 6.05
CA SER A 298 23.97 -10.81 5.73
C SER A 298 24.53 -9.81 4.72
N ASP A 299 23.68 -8.95 4.14
CA ASP A 299 23.99 -8.02 3.04
C ASP A 299 24.56 -8.73 1.80
N ARG A 300 24.18 -10.00 1.61
CA ARG A 300 24.64 -10.83 0.50
C ARG A 300 23.60 -10.87 -0.61
N THR A 301 24.04 -10.61 -1.85
CA THR A 301 23.21 -10.85 -3.04
C THR A 301 23.43 -12.27 -3.57
N ALA A 302 22.35 -13.00 -3.81
CA ALA A 302 22.37 -14.34 -4.41
C ALA A 302 21.05 -14.61 -5.18
N PRO A 303 21.01 -15.56 -6.14
CA PRO A 303 19.75 -16.03 -6.70
C PRO A 303 18.78 -16.51 -5.62
N LEU A 304 17.50 -16.17 -5.73
CA LEU A 304 16.47 -16.54 -4.75
C LEU A 304 16.46 -18.05 -4.44
N GLY A 305 16.63 -18.88 -5.48
CA GLY A 305 16.64 -20.33 -5.38
C GLY A 305 17.79 -20.90 -4.55
N GLU A 306 18.90 -20.17 -4.39
CA GLU A 306 20.01 -20.60 -3.53
C GLU A 306 19.72 -20.37 -2.04
N LEU A 307 18.75 -19.50 -1.73
CA LEU A 307 18.34 -19.19 -0.36
C LEU A 307 17.18 -20.08 0.11
N LEU A 308 16.46 -20.71 -0.83
CA LEU A 308 15.43 -21.71 -0.54
C LEU A 308 16.11 -23.02 -0.13
N LYS A 309 16.02 -23.36 1.16
CA LYS A 309 16.50 -24.64 1.69
C LYS A 309 15.50 -25.77 1.46
#